data_AF-A0A535EQZ5-F1
#
_entry.id   AF-A0A535EQZ5-F1
#
_cell.length_a   1.000
_cell.length_b   1.000
_cell.length_c   1.000
_cell.angle_alpha   90.00
_cell.angle_beta   90.00
_cell.angle_gamma   90.00
#
_symmetry.space_group_name_H-M   'P 1'
#
loop_
_entity.id
_entity.type
_entity.pdbx_description
1 polymer ?
#
loop_
_entity_poly.entity_id
_entity_poly.type
_entity_poly.pdbx_seq_one_letter_code
_entity_poly.pdbx_strand_id
1 'polypeptide(L)'
;MKAAEQQVGLNGAIAATLTRRVGSMWALYAALAIVTGWMALATWGPLHSFDAYPFTFMLFVNNVVQLLLCLVILVGQRVLSMAADRRALQTYENAEAIFAQVSDLQRHLDRHDSQLSRGISMLESSPHPWIEQHHVKTPPQARDQAVSVNGRIAAWLTRRLGSMWAVYAAAASQVLWIALAQRFDPFPFLFMTYLSALAQLVLMIVIMVGQDVLQLAADRRSEQTFLDAVAILYECQRMKARLSAQDRIISSLCDYTHYQITERLARAIHDTYARAIHEAYLEASADRGESAGTRVSLRTWEELPEELKDANRAQARHVGEKLAELGCIMVPTFDPTLTFAYRDEAEVLHLARLEHERWMQERIAMGYEYGPVREDRFHPDLVPWERLTKEARDKDLEAVRN
;
A
#
# COMPACT_ATOMS: atom_id res chain seq x y z
N MET A 1 -26.38 -27.22 19.71
CA MET A 1 -25.96 -26.33 18.60
C MET A 1 -24.79 -26.88 17.78
N LYS A 2 -23.70 -27.38 18.41
CA LYS A 2 -22.54 -27.94 17.67
C LYS A 2 -22.87 -29.04 16.64
N ALA A 3 -23.75 -29.99 16.97
CA ALA A 3 -24.12 -31.06 16.02
C ALA A 3 -24.86 -30.54 14.77
N ALA A 4 -25.70 -29.51 14.89
CA ALA A 4 -26.43 -28.93 13.77
C ALA A 4 -25.51 -28.08 12.86
N GLU A 5 -24.58 -27.32 13.44
CA GLU A 5 -23.55 -26.59 12.67
C GLU A 5 -22.59 -27.55 11.94
N GLN A 6 -22.21 -28.65 12.60
CA GLN A 6 -21.36 -29.69 12.04
C GLN A 6 -22.06 -30.46 10.90
N GLN A 7 -23.37 -30.71 11.04
CA GLN A 7 -24.20 -31.33 10.01
C GLN A 7 -24.47 -30.39 8.82
N VAL A 8 -24.60 -29.08 9.05
CA VAL A 8 -24.65 -28.05 7.99
C VAL A 8 -23.30 -27.97 7.24
N GLY A 9 -22.17 -28.09 7.96
CA GLY A 9 -20.83 -28.15 7.36
C GLY A 9 -20.62 -29.38 6.48
N LEU A 10 -21.00 -30.57 6.96
CA LEU A 10 -20.85 -31.83 6.21
C LEU A 10 -21.74 -31.88 4.97
N ASN A 11 -23.01 -31.49 5.10
CA ASN A 11 -23.95 -31.39 3.97
C ASN A 11 -23.49 -30.34 2.94
N GLY A 12 -22.94 -29.20 3.38
CA GLY A 12 -22.37 -28.19 2.50
C GLY A 12 -21.13 -28.70 1.75
N ALA A 13 -20.26 -29.47 2.40
CA ALA A 13 -19.07 -30.05 1.78
C ALA A 13 -19.42 -31.13 0.73
N ILE A 14 -20.44 -31.95 1.01
CA ILE A 14 -20.97 -32.93 0.05
C ILE A 14 -21.56 -32.21 -1.16
N ALA A 15 -22.39 -31.19 -0.94
CA ALA A 15 -22.97 -30.40 -2.01
C ALA A 15 -21.90 -29.76 -2.91
N ALA A 16 -20.91 -29.08 -2.32
CA ALA A 16 -19.83 -28.45 -3.06
C ALA A 16 -18.97 -29.46 -3.86
N THR A 17 -18.69 -30.62 -3.27
CA THR A 17 -17.94 -31.68 -3.95
C THR A 17 -18.73 -32.29 -5.10
N LEU A 18 -20.03 -32.50 -4.91
CA LEU A 18 -20.93 -33.04 -5.93
C LEU A 18 -21.08 -32.07 -7.09
N THR A 19 -21.33 -30.78 -6.82
CA THR A 19 -21.38 -29.72 -7.84
C THR A 19 -20.08 -29.64 -8.63
N ARG A 20 -18.92 -29.72 -7.97
CA ARG A 20 -17.61 -29.68 -8.64
C ARG A 20 -17.35 -30.90 -9.53
N ARG A 21 -17.74 -32.10 -9.09
CA ARG A 21 -17.58 -33.33 -9.88
C ARG A 21 -18.52 -33.35 -11.08
N VAL A 22 -19.79 -33.03 -10.86
CA VAL A 22 -20.83 -33.00 -11.90
C VAL A 22 -20.56 -31.91 -12.94
N GLY A 23 -20.10 -30.73 -12.53
CA GLY A 23 -19.79 -29.62 -13.43
C GLY A 23 -18.45 -29.74 -14.18
N SER A 24 -17.79 -30.91 -14.15
CA SER A 24 -16.49 -31.11 -14.80
C SER A 24 -16.61 -31.62 -16.24
N MET A 25 -15.66 -31.26 -17.10
CA MET A 25 -15.58 -31.79 -18.48
C MET A 25 -15.47 -33.32 -18.51
N TRP A 26 -14.81 -33.91 -17.49
CA TRP A 26 -14.74 -35.37 -17.35
C TRP A 26 -16.10 -36.01 -17.09
N ALA A 27 -16.99 -35.37 -16.33
CA ALA A 27 -18.35 -35.87 -16.13
C ALA A 27 -19.15 -35.85 -17.44
N LEU A 28 -18.96 -34.82 -18.28
CA LEU A 28 -19.54 -34.77 -19.63
C LEU A 28 -19.06 -35.94 -20.50
N TYR A 29 -17.74 -36.18 -20.55
CA TYR A 29 -17.19 -37.30 -21.33
C TYR A 29 -17.68 -38.66 -20.82
N ALA A 30 -17.74 -38.84 -19.50
CA ALA A 30 -18.27 -40.06 -18.90
C ALA A 30 -19.76 -40.26 -19.25
N ALA A 31 -20.58 -39.21 -19.16
CA ALA A 31 -22.00 -39.27 -19.53
C ALA A 31 -22.19 -39.61 -21.02
N LEU A 32 -21.44 -38.96 -21.93
CA LEU A 32 -21.47 -39.26 -23.36
C LEU A 32 -21.04 -40.70 -23.66
N ALA A 33 -20.00 -41.21 -22.99
CA ALA A 33 -19.54 -42.58 -23.15
C ALA A 33 -20.57 -43.61 -22.65
N ILE A 34 -21.22 -43.34 -21.50
CA ILE A 34 -22.28 -44.20 -20.95
C ILE A 34 -23.49 -44.22 -21.89
N VAL A 35 -23.94 -43.06 -22.36
CA VAL A 35 -25.10 -42.94 -23.26
C VAL A 35 -24.83 -43.63 -24.60
N THR A 36 -23.68 -43.37 -25.23
CA THR A 36 -23.33 -43.99 -26.52
C THR A 36 -23.09 -45.50 -26.38
N GLY A 37 -22.41 -45.94 -25.32
CA GLY A 37 -22.22 -47.36 -25.02
C GLY A 37 -23.54 -48.09 -24.80
N TRP A 38 -24.46 -47.51 -24.04
CA TRP A 38 -25.80 -48.07 -23.82
C TRP A 38 -26.60 -48.17 -25.12
N MET A 39 -26.60 -47.12 -25.95
CA MET A 39 -27.26 -47.13 -27.26
C MET A 39 -26.71 -48.21 -28.19
N ALA A 40 -25.39 -48.38 -28.24
CA ALA A 40 -24.75 -49.42 -29.06
C ALA A 40 -25.14 -50.83 -28.60
N LEU A 41 -25.09 -51.09 -27.28
CA LEU A 41 -25.45 -52.38 -26.70
C LEU A 41 -26.96 -52.69 -26.80
N ALA A 42 -27.83 -51.68 -26.70
CA ALA A 42 -29.27 -51.83 -26.90
C ALA A 42 -29.61 -52.16 -28.36
N THR A 43 -28.85 -51.64 -29.32
CA THR A 43 -29.06 -51.86 -30.77
C THR A 43 -28.52 -53.21 -31.24
N TRP A 44 -27.38 -53.67 -30.70
CA TRP A 44 -26.76 -54.94 -31.08
C TRP A 44 -27.32 -56.18 -30.39
N GLY A 45 -28.32 -56.02 -29.51
CA GLY A 45 -29.14 -57.12 -28.98
C GLY A 45 -28.76 -57.80 -27.65
N PRO A 46 -27.56 -57.69 -27.04
CA PRO A 46 -27.30 -58.39 -25.77
C PRO A 46 -28.09 -57.83 -24.58
N LEU A 47 -28.62 -56.61 -24.66
CA LEU A 47 -29.49 -56.06 -23.60
C LEU A 47 -30.94 -56.54 -23.64
N HIS A 48 -31.44 -57.00 -24.79
CA HIS A 48 -32.85 -57.40 -24.91
C HIS A 48 -33.20 -58.68 -24.12
N SER A 49 -32.18 -59.43 -23.68
CA SER A 49 -32.34 -60.58 -22.79
C SER A 49 -32.45 -60.20 -21.31
N PHE A 50 -32.02 -58.99 -20.93
CA PHE A 50 -32.08 -58.46 -19.56
C PHE A 50 -33.19 -57.42 -19.37
N ASP A 51 -33.49 -56.63 -20.40
CA ASP A 51 -34.54 -55.61 -20.39
C ASP A 51 -35.32 -55.65 -21.72
N ALA A 52 -36.62 -55.87 -21.64
CA ALA A 52 -37.51 -55.92 -22.81
C ALA A 52 -37.72 -54.55 -23.46
N TYR A 53 -37.42 -53.44 -22.76
CA TYR A 53 -37.61 -52.07 -23.23
C TYR A 53 -36.43 -51.15 -22.86
N PRO A 54 -35.22 -51.39 -23.42
CA PRO A 54 -33.99 -50.73 -23.00
C PRO A 54 -33.98 -49.21 -23.20
N PHE A 55 -34.75 -48.70 -24.17
CA PHE A 55 -34.89 -47.25 -24.40
C PHE A 55 -35.82 -46.58 -23.38
N THR A 56 -36.93 -47.23 -23.00
CA THR A 56 -37.87 -46.71 -22.00
C THR A 56 -37.22 -46.62 -20.63
N PHE A 57 -36.46 -47.65 -20.26
CA PHE A 57 -35.70 -47.65 -19.02
C PHE A 57 -34.61 -46.56 -19.01
N MET A 58 -33.87 -46.40 -20.11
CA MET A 58 -32.86 -45.34 -20.24
C MET A 58 -33.48 -43.95 -20.12
N LEU A 59 -34.64 -43.71 -20.73
CA LEU A 59 -35.37 -42.45 -20.65
C LEU A 59 -35.78 -42.15 -19.19
N PHE A 60 -36.28 -43.15 -18.48
CA PHE A 60 -36.58 -43.06 -17.06
C PHE A 60 -35.34 -42.72 -16.23
N VAL A 61 -34.23 -43.45 -16.40
CA VAL A 61 -32.97 -43.20 -15.67
C VAL A 61 -32.46 -41.79 -15.95
N ASN A 62 -32.47 -41.36 -17.21
CA ASN A 62 -32.09 -40.00 -17.59
C ASN A 62 -32.95 -38.95 -16.86
N ASN A 63 -34.26 -39.17 -16.80
CA ASN A 63 -35.19 -38.26 -16.13
C ASN A 63 -34.96 -38.22 -14.60
N VAL A 64 -34.71 -39.36 -13.95
CA VAL A 64 -34.33 -39.41 -12.53
C VAL A 64 -33.05 -38.63 -12.28
N VAL A 65 -32.02 -38.89 -13.08
CA VAL A 65 -30.72 -38.22 -12.96
C VAL A 65 -30.87 -36.71 -13.18
N GLN A 66 -31.62 -36.27 -14.19
CA GLN A 66 -31.84 -34.85 -14.48
C GLN A 66 -32.56 -34.14 -13.33
N LEU A 67 -33.59 -34.77 -12.73
CA LEU A 67 -34.28 -34.19 -11.56
C LEU A 67 -33.32 -33.99 -10.39
N LEU A 68 -32.51 -35.01 -10.08
CA LEU A 68 -31.50 -34.94 -9.03
C LEU A 68 -30.45 -33.86 -9.34
N LEU A 69 -29.99 -33.77 -10.59
CA LEU A 69 -29.05 -32.75 -11.03
C LEU A 69 -29.63 -31.33 -10.85
N CYS A 70 -30.89 -31.08 -11.19
CA CYS A 70 -31.54 -29.78 -10.97
C CYS A 70 -31.52 -29.41 -9.48
N LEU A 71 -31.86 -30.33 -8.58
CA LEU A 71 -31.81 -30.09 -7.14
C LEU A 71 -30.38 -29.85 -6.64
N VAL A 72 -29.41 -30.61 -7.14
CA VAL A 72 -27.99 -30.44 -6.80
C VAL A 72 -27.46 -29.08 -7.27
N ILE A 73 -27.83 -28.63 -8.46
CA ILE A 73 -27.52 -27.29 -8.96
C ILE A 73 -28.11 -26.23 -8.03
N LEU A 74 -29.37 -26.37 -7.63
CA LEU A 74 -30.04 -25.43 -6.74
C LEU A 74 -29.37 -25.35 -5.35
N VAL A 75 -28.96 -26.49 -4.79
CA VAL A 75 -28.15 -26.51 -3.56
C VAL A 75 -26.79 -25.84 -3.79
N GLY A 76 -26.11 -26.13 -4.90
CA GLY A 76 -24.83 -25.53 -5.27
C GLY A 76 -24.90 -24.01 -5.35
N GLN A 77 -25.92 -23.47 -6.03
CA GLN A 77 -26.19 -22.04 -6.13
C GLN A 77 -26.39 -21.39 -4.76
N ARG A 78 -27.14 -22.04 -3.87
CA ARG A 78 -27.34 -21.54 -2.50
C ARG A 78 -26.03 -21.50 -1.70
N VAL A 79 -25.21 -22.55 -1.78
CA VAL A 79 -23.91 -22.59 -1.09
C VAL A 79 -22.99 -21.48 -1.61
N LEU A 80 -22.93 -21.31 -2.94
CA LEU A 80 -22.16 -20.24 -3.58
C LEU A 80 -22.67 -18.84 -3.19
N SER A 81 -23.99 -18.65 -3.14
CA SER A 81 -24.63 -17.39 -2.71
C SER A 81 -24.25 -17.05 -1.27
N MET A 82 -24.37 -17.99 -0.33
CA MET A 82 -24.00 -17.74 1.07
C MET A 82 -22.51 -17.42 1.23
N ALA A 83 -21.64 -18.08 0.46
CA ALA A 83 -20.21 -17.78 0.45
C ALA A 83 -19.90 -16.42 -0.19
N ALA A 84 -20.64 -16.02 -1.24
CA ALA A 84 -20.52 -14.70 -1.85
C ALA A 84 -21.00 -13.59 -0.92
N ASP A 85 -22.13 -13.78 -0.22
CA ASP A 85 -22.66 -12.80 0.75
C ASP A 85 -21.70 -12.62 1.94
N ARG A 86 -21.06 -13.71 2.43
CA ARG A 86 -20.01 -13.61 3.46
C ARG A 86 -18.79 -12.82 2.98
N ARG A 87 -18.33 -13.07 1.75
CA ARG A 87 -17.21 -12.32 1.16
C ARG A 87 -17.57 -10.84 1.00
N ALA A 88 -18.80 -10.53 0.59
CA ALA A 88 -19.26 -9.16 0.45
C ALA A 88 -19.22 -8.39 1.78
N LEU A 89 -19.63 -9.03 2.88
CA LEU A 89 -19.51 -8.48 4.23
C LEU A 89 -18.04 -8.21 4.60
N GLN A 90 -17.14 -9.16 4.35
CA GLN A 90 -15.71 -8.97 4.63
C GLN A 90 -15.10 -7.84 3.78
N THR A 91 -15.44 -7.75 2.50
CA THR A 91 -14.98 -6.65 1.63
C THR A 91 -15.47 -5.30 2.15
N TYR A 92 -16.71 -5.22 2.61
CA TYR A 92 -17.28 -4.02 3.21
C TYR A 92 -16.54 -3.62 4.50
N GLU A 93 -16.34 -4.56 5.42
CA GLU A 93 -15.59 -4.32 6.66
C GLU A 93 -14.15 -3.87 6.38
N ASN A 94 -13.49 -4.46 5.38
CA ASN A 94 -12.15 -4.06 4.96
C ASN A 94 -12.14 -2.64 4.38
N ALA A 95 -13.12 -2.27 3.55
CA ALA A 95 -13.25 -0.92 3.00
C ALA A 95 -13.47 0.11 4.12
N GLU A 96 -14.34 -0.19 5.08
CA GLU A 96 -14.59 0.66 6.25
C GLU A 96 -13.31 0.85 7.09
N ALA A 97 -12.56 -0.22 7.32
CA ALA A 97 -11.27 -0.14 8.01
C ALA A 97 -10.25 0.75 7.27
N ILE A 98 -10.21 0.68 5.94
CA ILE A 98 -9.36 1.56 5.11
C ILE A 98 -9.82 3.01 5.24
N PHE A 99 -11.11 3.30 5.13
CA PHE A 99 -11.63 4.66 5.28
C PHE A 99 -11.33 5.25 6.66
N ALA A 100 -11.45 4.45 7.72
CA ALA A 100 -11.10 4.87 9.08
C ALA A 100 -9.61 5.24 9.20
N GLN A 101 -8.71 4.44 8.61
CA GLN A 101 -7.27 4.73 8.61
C GLN A 101 -6.96 5.99 7.79
N VAL A 102 -7.57 6.15 6.61
CA VAL A 102 -7.40 7.34 5.77
C VAL A 102 -7.85 8.60 6.52
N SER A 103 -9.00 8.55 7.20
CA SER A 103 -9.49 9.65 8.02
C SER A 103 -8.52 10.00 9.16
N ASP A 104 -7.95 8.99 9.83
CA ASP A 104 -6.97 9.23 10.89
C ASP A 104 -5.67 9.86 10.38
N LEU A 105 -5.15 9.37 9.26
CA LEU A 105 -3.99 9.96 8.58
C LEU A 105 -4.24 11.42 8.17
N GLN A 106 -5.41 11.72 7.63
CA GLN A 106 -5.78 13.09 7.27
C GLN A 106 -5.85 13.99 8.49
N ARG A 107 -6.48 13.55 9.58
CA ARG A 107 -6.50 14.30 10.86
C ARG A 107 -5.09 14.50 11.42
N HIS A 108 -4.17 13.59 11.16
CA HIS A 108 -2.76 13.75 11.54
C HIS A 108 -2.08 14.83 10.69
N LEU A 109 -2.28 14.80 9.38
CA LEU A 109 -1.75 15.81 8.46
C LEU A 109 -2.34 17.21 8.73
N ASP A 110 -3.63 17.31 9.01
CA ASP A 110 -4.27 18.58 9.37
C ASP A 110 -3.65 19.20 10.64
N ARG A 111 -3.28 18.35 11.62
CA ARG A 111 -2.56 18.81 12.81
C ARG A 111 -1.17 19.32 12.46
N HIS A 112 -0.41 18.62 11.61
CA HIS A 112 0.91 19.10 11.15
C HIS A 112 0.80 20.42 10.37
N ASP A 113 -0.17 20.52 9.46
CA ASP A 113 -0.44 21.73 8.70
C ASP A 113 -0.73 22.90 9.66
N SER A 114 -1.54 22.69 10.70
CA SER A 114 -1.83 23.74 11.70
C SER A 114 -0.60 24.20 12.51
N GLN A 115 0.38 23.33 12.71
CA GLN A 115 1.63 23.65 13.41
C GLN A 115 2.62 24.37 12.50
N LEU A 116 2.73 23.94 11.24
CA LEU A 116 3.57 24.56 10.23
C LEU A 116 3.02 25.92 9.79
N SER A 117 1.72 26.14 9.92
CA SER A 117 1.01 27.27 9.34
C SER A 117 -0.02 27.85 10.31
N ARG A 118 0.34 28.93 11.00
CA ARG A 118 -0.64 29.80 11.69
C ARG A 118 -1.50 30.65 10.73
N GLY A 119 -1.43 30.49 9.40
CA GLY A 119 -2.07 31.45 8.48
C GLY A 119 -2.39 31.01 7.05
N ILE A 120 -2.11 29.77 6.67
CA ILE A 120 -2.46 29.23 5.35
C ILE A 120 -3.31 27.99 5.59
N SER A 121 -4.64 28.18 5.61
CA SER A 121 -5.60 27.10 5.41
C SER A 121 -5.33 26.54 4.01
N MET A 122 -4.50 25.50 3.93
CA MET A 122 -3.94 25.08 2.64
C MET A 122 -4.96 24.42 1.73
N LEU A 123 -6.17 24.09 2.18
CA LEU A 123 -7.36 23.76 1.37
C LEU A 123 -8.51 23.41 2.33
N GLU A 124 -9.52 24.26 2.45
CA GLU A 124 -10.81 23.87 3.01
C GLU A 124 -11.37 22.76 2.10
N SER A 125 -11.39 21.52 2.60
CA SER A 125 -11.70 20.36 1.77
C SER A 125 -12.53 19.35 2.54
N SER A 126 -13.75 19.14 2.06
CA SER A 126 -14.67 18.11 2.54
C SER A 126 -14.24 16.74 2.00
N PRO A 127 -14.45 15.65 2.78
CA PRO A 127 -14.18 14.28 2.33
C PRO A 127 -15.00 13.93 1.07
N HIS A 128 -14.55 12.92 0.33
CA HIS A 128 -15.28 12.45 -0.85
C HIS A 128 -16.73 12.05 -0.49
N PRO A 129 -17.75 12.49 -1.26
CA PRO A 129 -19.18 12.30 -0.91
C PRO A 129 -19.59 10.83 -0.80
N TRP A 130 -18.86 9.91 -1.44
CA TRP A 130 -19.09 8.47 -1.30
C TRP A 130 -18.80 7.94 0.11
N ILE A 131 -17.82 8.51 0.84
CA ILE A 131 -17.42 8.02 2.16
C ILE A 131 -18.60 8.19 3.15
N GLU A 132 -19.28 9.34 3.11
CA GLU A 132 -20.48 9.58 3.91
C GLU A 132 -21.64 8.65 3.51
N GLN A 133 -21.82 8.40 2.21
CA GLN A 133 -22.86 7.48 1.73
C GLN A 133 -22.56 6.01 2.05
N HIS A 134 -21.29 5.61 2.10
CA HIS A 134 -20.85 4.25 2.39
C HIS A 134 -21.18 3.86 3.84
N HIS A 135 -21.07 4.79 4.79
CA HIS A 135 -21.49 4.56 6.18
C HIS A 135 -23.00 4.29 6.34
N VAL A 136 -23.82 4.73 5.38
CA VAL A 136 -25.29 4.58 5.43
C VAL A 136 -25.76 3.34 4.66
N LYS A 137 -25.02 2.92 3.63
CA LYS A 137 -25.40 1.78 2.77
C LYS A 137 -24.82 0.46 3.29
N THR A 138 -25.68 -0.51 3.54
CA THR A 138 -25.29 -1.88 3.90
C THR A 138 -24.76 -2.64 2.68
N PRO A 139 -23.88 -3.65 2.88
CA PRO A 139 -23.34 -4.43 1.77
C PRO A 139 -24.46 -5.18 1.02
N PRO A 140 -24.49 -5.14 -0.32
CA PRO A 140 -25.54 -5.75 -1.12
C PRO A 140 -25.47 -7.28 -1.03
N GLN A 141 -26.48 -7.86 -0.40
CA GLN A 141 -26.64 -9.30 -0.29
C GLN A 141 -27.76 -9.79 -1.19
N ALA A 142 -27.69 -11.06 -1.60
CA ALA A 142 -28.71 -11.67 -2.44
C ALA A 142 -30.12 -11.62 -1.82
N ARG A 143 -30.21 -11.69 -0.48
CA ARG A 143 -31.48 -11.61 0.26
C ARG A 143 -32.18 -10.24 0.11
N ASP A 144 -31.39 -9.17 0.01
CA ASP A 144 -31.91 -7.79 -0.03
C ASP A 144 -32.38 -7.41 -1.43
N GLN A 145 -31.96 -8.18 -2.43
CA GLN A 145 -32.33 -7.99 -3.84
C GLN A 145 -33.66 -8.66 -4.21
N ALA A 146 -34.19 -9.55 -3.36
CA ALA A 146 -35.47 -10.21 -3.53
C ALA A 146 -36.67 -9.30 -3.16
N VAL A 147 -36.70 -8.07 -3.70
CA VAL A 147 -37.65 -7.02 -3.29
C VAL A 147 -39.08 -7.27 -3.82
N SER A 148 -39.19 -7.81 -5.04
CA SER A 148 -40.47 -8.11 -5.67
C SER A 148 -41.18 -9.30 -5.00
N VAL A 149 -42.52 -9.36 -5.10
CA VAL A 149 -43.31 -10.49 -4.60
C VAL A 149 -42.81 -11.81 -5.20
N ASN A 150 -42.51 -11.79 -6.51
CA ASN A 150 -41.95 -12.95 -7.23
C ASN A 150 -40.54 -13.31 -6.73
N GLY A 151 -39.70 -12.31 -6.45
CA GLY A 151 -38.36 -12.52 -5.89
C GLY A 151 -38.40 -13.15 -4.51
N ARG A 152 -39.34 -12.75 -3.65
CA ARG A 152 -39.54 -13.36 -2.31
C ARG A 152 -39.99 -14.80 -2.40
N ILE A 153 -40.92 -15.10 -3.30
CA ILE A 153 -41.39 -16.47 -3.56
C ILE A 153 -40.24 -17.33 -4.08
N ALA A 154 -39.47 -16.83 -5.06
CA ALA A 154 -38.32 -17.54 -5.60
C ALA A 154 -37.24 -17.78 -4.53
N ALA A 155 -36.91 -16.78 -3.72
CA ALA A 155 -35.95 -16.94 -2.62
C ALA A 155 -36.43 -17.97 -1.59
N TRP A 156 -37.73 -18.01 -1.29
CA TRP A 156 -38.32 -19.02 -0.41
C TRP A 156 -38.24 -20.43 -1.01
N LEU A 157 -38.63 -20.60 -2.28
CA LEU A 157 -38.55 -21.88 -2.99
C LEU A 157 -37.10 -22.37 -3.08
N THR A 158 -36.18 -21.51 -3.49
CA THR A 158 -34.74 -21.80 -3.56
C THR A 158 -34.18 -22.21 -2.20
N ARG A 159 -34.63 -21.59 -1.10
CA ARG A 159 -34.19 -21.98 0.24
C ARG A 159 -34.71 -23.35 0.66
N ARG A 160 -35.97 -23.67 0.32
CA ARG A 160 -36.62 -24.93 0.71
C ARG A 160 -36.13 -26.10 -0.14
N LEU A 161 -36.11 -25.92 -1.47
CA LEU A 161 -35.72 -26.92 -2.46
C LEU A 161 -34.19 -27.03 -2.60
N GLY A 162 -33.45 -25.96 -2.36
CA GLY A 162 -31.98 -25.94 -2.29
C GLY A 162 -31.43 -26.44 -0.94
N SER A 163 -32.08 -27.42 -0.33
CA SER A 163 -31.58 -28.09 0.88
C SER A 163 -31.11 -29.51 0.54
N MET A 164 -30.05 -30.00 1.20
CA MET A 164 -29.59 -31.39 0.99
C MET A 164 -30.67 -32.40 1.34
N TRP A 165 -31.55 -32.08 2.29
CA TRP A 165 -32.74 -32.88 2.59
C TRP A 165 -33.70 -33.01 1.42
N ALA A 166 -33.86 -31.98 0.58
CA ALA A 166 -34.68 -32.08 -0.62
C ALA A 166 -34.05 -33.03 -1.65
N VAL A 167 -32.73 -33.01 -1.80
CA VAL A 167 -31.99 -33.96 -2.66
C VAL A 167 -32.16 -35.40 -2.14
N TYR A 168 -31.98 -35.62 -0.84
CA TYR A 168 -32.16 -36.94 -0.23
C TYR A 168 -33.61 -37.42 -0.31
N ALA A 169 -34.58 -36.55 -0.07
CA ALA A 169 -36.00 -36.87 -0.18
C ALA A 169 -36.40 -37.23 -1.61
N ALA A 170 -35.89 -36.49 -2.61
CA ALA A 170 -36.11 -36.81 -4.01
C ALA A 170 -35.42 -38.14 -4.38
N ALA A 171 -34.17 -38.36 -3.99
CA ALA A 171 -33.49 -39.63 -4.27
C ALA A 171 -34.21 -40.83 -3.60
N ALA A 172 -34.64 -40.66 -2.34
CA ALA A 172 -35.37 -41.69 -1.61
C ALA A 172 -36.74 -41.96 -2.22
N SER A 173 -37.49 -40.93 -2.65
CA SER A 173 -38.79 -41.13 -3.30
C SER A 173 -38.64 -41.87 -4.63
N GLN A 174 -37.58 -41.58 -5.40
CA GLN A 174 -37.28 -42.27 -6.65
C GLN A 174 -36.96 -43.75 -6.43
N VAL A 175 -36.08 -44.07 -5.47
CA VAL A 175 -35.73 -45.46 -5.14
C VAL A 175 -36.93 -46.22 -4.57
N LEU A 176 -37.69 -45.58 -3.67
CA LEU A 176 -38.88 -46.17 -3.08
C LEU A 176 -39.94 -46.49 -4.15
N TRP A 177 -40.13 -45.58 -5.11
CA TRP A 177 -41.05 -45.80 -6.22
C TRP A 177 -40.60 -46.96 -7.09
N ILE A 178 -39.33 -47.03 -7.47
CA ILE A 178 -38.78 -48.15 -8.26
C ILE A 178 -39.04 -49.50 -7.56
N ALA A 179 -38.88 -49.55 -6.24
CA ALA A 179 -39.11 -50.77 -5.45
C ALA A 179 -40.60 -51.17 -5.35
N LEU A 180 -41.51 -50.19 -5.20
CA LEU A 180 -42.95 -50.43 -5.05
C LEU A 180 -43.67 -50.65 -6.38
N ALA A 181 -43.18 -50.02 -7.45
CA ALA A 181 -43.89 -50.01 -8.73
C ALA A 181 -43.92 -51.39 -9.39
N GLN A 182 -42.99 -52.30 -9.03
CA GLN A 182 -43.06 -53.72 -9.41
C GLN A 182 -44.31 -54.46 -8.86
N ARG A 183 -45.00 -53.91 -7.86
CA ARG A 183 -46.16 -54.54 -7.19
C ARG A 183 -47.51 -53.97 -7.64
N PHE A 184 -47.57 -52.71 -8.06
CA PHE A 184 -48.84 -51.96 -8.16
C PHE A 184 -49.16 -51.35 -9.53
N ASP A 185 -48.20 -51.23 -10.45
CA ASP A 185 -48.39 -50.48 -11.70
C ASP A 185 -48.01 -51.31 -12.94
N PRO A 186 -48.92 -51.51 -13.92
CA PRO A 186 -48.60 -52.14 -15.21
C PRO A 186 -47.63 -51.32 -16.08
N PHE A 187 -47.52 -50.00 -15.86
CA PHE A 187 -46.60 -49.10 -16.59
C PHE A 187 -45.81 -48.18 -15.64
N PRO A 188 -45.00 -48.77 -14.74
CA PRO A 188 -44.44 -48.09 -13.56
C PRO A 188 -43.52 -46.90 -13.89
N PHE A 189 -42.90 -46.91 -15.07
CA PHE A 189 -41.88 -45.94 -15.48
C PHE A 189 -42.47 -44.69 -16.17
N LEU A 190 -43.60 -44.82 -16.87
CA LEU A 190 -44.18 -43.74 -17.67
C LEU A 190 -44.80 -42.64 -16.78
N PHE A 191 -45.57 -43.03 -15.77
CA PHE A 191 -46.20 -42.08 -14.86
C PHE A 191 -45.16 -41.31 -14.02
N MET A 192 -44.14 -42.01 -13.52
CA MET A 192 -43.04 -41.37 -12.78
C MET A 192 -42.30 -40.35 -13.66
N THR A 193 -41.92 -40.77 -14.87
CA THR A 193 -41.23 -39.89 -15.82
C THR A 193 -42.02 -38.60 -16.08
N TYR A 194 -43.34 -38.70 -16.21
CA TYR A 194 -44.22 -37.53 -16.32
C TYR A 194 -44.17 -36.63 -15.08
N LEU A 195 -44.33 -37.19 -13.89
CA LEU A 195 -44.32 -36.42 -12.63
C LEU A 195 -42.97 -35.72 -12.40
N SER A 196 -41.88 -36.43 -12.66
CA SER A 196 -40.52 -35.90 -12.52
C SER A 196 -40.20 -34.85 -13.59
N ALA A 197 -40.65 -35.03 -14.84
CA ALA A 197 -40.54 -33.98 -15.87
C ALA A 197 -41.31 -32.70 -15.48
N LEU A 198 -42.49 -32.83 -14.89
CA LEU A 198 -43.25 -31.67 -14.38
C LEU A 198 -42.52 -30.98 -13.22
N ALA A 199 -41.93 -31.75 -12.30
CA ALA A 199 -41.10 -31.20 -11.23
C ALA A 199 -39.84 -30.50 -11.77
N GLN A 200 -39.18 -31.05 -12.79
CA GLN A 200 -38.03 -30.43 -13.45
C GLN A 200 -38.37 -29.09 -14.08
N LEU A 201 -39.52 -28.99 -14.75
CA LEU A 201 -39.97 -27.72 -15.34
C LEU A 201 -40.07 -26.63 -14.28
N VAL A 202 -40.70 -26.94 -13.14
CA VAL A 202 -40.81 -26.00 -12.01
C VAL A 202 -39.44 -25.65 -11.45
N LEU A 203 -38.56 -26.64 -11.25
CA LEU A 203 -37.21 -26.40 -10.75
C LEU A 203 -36.38 -25.53 -11.70
N MET A 204 -36.53 -25.69 -13.01
CA MET A 204 -35.82 -24.87 -14.00
C MET A 204 -36.24 -23.40 -13.92
N ILE A 205 -37.54 -23.12 -13.75
CA ILE A 205 -38.04 -21.75 -13.53
C ILE A 205 -37.47 -21.16 -12.25
N VAL A 206 -37.48 -21.94 -11.15
CA VAL A 206 -36.93 -21.51 -9.85
C VAL A 206 -35.43 -21.21 -9.95
N ILE A 207 -34.67 -22.06 -10.65
CA ILE A 207 -33.24 -21.88 -10.89
C ILE A 207 -32.99 -20.59 -11.69
N MET A 208 -33.76 -20.35 -12.76
CA MET A 208 -33.64 -19.15 -13.59
C MET A 208 -33.89 -17.87 -12.78
N VAL A 209 -35.00 -17.79 -12.04
CA VAL A 209 -35.27 -16.62 -11.19
C VAL A 209 -34.24 -16.47 -10.08
N GLY A 210 -33.76 -17.60 -9.53
CA GLY A 210 -32.66 -17.60 -8.56
C GLY A 210 -31.38 -16.99 -9.12
N GLN A 211 -31.04 -17.30 -10.38
CA GLN A 211 -29.86 -16.74 -11.06
C GLN A 211 -29.98 -15.25 -11.28
N ASP A 212 -31.13 -14.75 -11.73
CA ASP A 212 -31.36 -13.32 -11.96
C ASP A 212 -31.16 -12.50 -10.67
N VAL A 213 -31.70 -12.98 -9.55
CA VAL A 213 -31.53 -12.33 -8.24
C VAL A 213 -30.04 -12.33 -7.82
N LEU A 214 -29.33 -13.43 -8.07
CA LEU A 214 -27.90 -13.54 -7.77
C LEU A 214 -27.06 -12.60 -8.65
N GLN A 215 -27.41 -12.45 -9.92
CA GLN A 215 -26.75 -11.53 -10.87
C GLN A 215 -26.94 -10.07 -10.43
N LEU A 216 -28.17 -9.66 -10.11
CA LEU A 216 -28.45 -8.31 -9.61
C LEU A 216 -27.66 -7.98 -8.34
N ALA A 217 -27.54 -8.95 -7.42
CA ALA A 217 -26.74 -8.77 -6.22
C ALA A 217 -25.23 -8.70 -6.53
N ALA A 218 -24.76 -9.46 -7.53
CA ALA A 218 -23.37 -9.40 -7.98
C ALA A 218 -23.04 -8.06 -8.64
N ASP A 219 -23.92 -7.54 -9.48
CA ASP A 219 -23.74 -6.25 -10.16
C ASP A 219 -23.68 -5.10 -9.14
N ARG A 220 -24.60 -5.07 -8.16
CA ARG A 220 -24.56 -4.06 -7.10
C ARG A 220 -23.30 -4.15 -6.23
N ARG A 221 -22.83 -5.36 -5.93
CA ARG A 221 -21.54 -5.54 -5.23
C ARG A 221 -20.37 -5.02 -6.05
N SER A 222 -20.37 -5.26 -7.37
CA SER A 222 -19.33 -4.76 -8.27
C SER A 222 -19.35 -3.23 -8.33
N GLU A 223 -20.53 -2.62 -8.44
CA GLU A 223 -20.70 -1.17 -8.43
C GLU A 223 -20.19 -0.56 -7.11
N GLN A 224 -20.58 -1.12 -5.97
CA GLN A 224 -20.07 -0.66 -4.67
C GLN A 224 -18.54 -0.78 -4.59
N THR A 225 -17.98 -1.94 -4.96
CA THR A 225 -16.52 -2.15 -4.91
C THR A 225 -15.78 -1.16 -5.81
N PHE A 226 -16.35 -0.82 -6.97
CA PHE A 226 -15.81 0.19 -7.87
C PHE A 226 -15.82 1.59 -7.22
N LEU A 227 -16.95 1.98 -6.61
CA LEU A 227 -17.08 3.27 -5.93
C LEU A 227 -16.16 3.37 -4.71
N ASP A 228 -15.98 2.29 -3.96
CA ASP A 228 -15.03 2.21 -2.85
C ASP A 228 -13.59 2.45 -3.34
N ALA A 229 -13.20 1.79 -4.44
CA ALA A 229 -11.87 1.97 -5.02
C ALA A 229 -11.64 3.40 -5.54
N VAL A 230 -12.64 4.02 -6.17
CA VAL A 230 -12.56 5.42 -6.62
C VAL A 230 -12.41 6.37 -5.43
N ALA A 231 -13.17 6.18 -4.36
CA ALA A 231 -13.08 7.00 -3.16
C ALA A 231 -11.71 6.87 -2.48
N ILE A 232 -11.20 5.64 -2.34
CA ILE A 232 -9.85 5.40 -1.78
C ILE A 232 -8.79 6.10 -2.64
N LEU A 233 -8.85 5.94 -3.97
CA LEU A 233 -7.89 6.58 -4.88
C LEU A 233 -7.92 8.10 -4.77
N TYR A 234 -9.11 8.69 -4.69
CA TYR A 234 -9.29 10.13 -4.52
C TYR A 234 -8.63 10.63 -3.23
N GLU A 235 -8.87 9.95 -2.10
CA GLU A 235 -8.26 10.36 -0.82
C GLU A 235 -6.73 10.14 -0.80
N CYS A 236 -6.22 9.09 -1.46
CA CYS A 236 -4.78 8.90 -1.63
C CYS A 236 -4.14 10.02 -2.47
N GLN A 237 -4.78 10.43 -3.57
CA GLN A 237 -4.31 11.55 -4.39
C GLN A 237 -4.29 12.86 -3.60
N ARG A 238 -5.35 13.11 -2.81
CA ARG A 238 -5.45 14.27 -1.93
C ARG A 238 -4.33 14.29 -0.88
N MET A 239 -4.07 13.15 -0.24
CA MET A 239 -2.99 13.01 0.73
C MET A 239 -1.62 13.28 0.09
N LYS A 240 -1.37 12.72 -1.10
CA LYS A 240 -0.15 12.98 -1.87
C LYS A 240 0.03 14.47 -2.16
N ALA A 241 -1.03 15.16 -2.59
CA ALA A 241 -0.96 16.58 -2.90
C ALA A 241 -0.58 17.43 -1.67
N ARG A 242 -1.12 17.09 -0.49
CA ARG A 242 -0.76 17.74 0.79
C ARG A 242 0.69 17.49 1.18
N LEU A 243 1.14 16.24 1.16
CA LEU A 243 2.53 15.88 1.46
C LEU A 243 3.51 16.61 0.53
N SER A 244 3.25 16.63 -0.77
CA SER A 244 4.08 17.35 -1.73
C SER A 244 4.08 18.87 -1.51
N ALA A 245 3.03 19.45 -0.94
CA ALA A 245 3.00 20.86 -0.56
C ALA A 245 3.84 21.12 0.70
N GLN A 246 3.75 20.24 1.70
CA GLN A 246 4.58 20.30 2.92
C GLN A 246 6.06 20.16 2.59
N ASP A 247 6.43 19.21 1.73
CA ASP A 247 7.83 18.99 1.30
C ASP A 247 8.44 20.25 0.70
N ARG A 248 7.66 21.02 -0.09
CA ARG A 248 8.13 22.29 -0.67
C ARG A 248 8.38 23.36 0.40
N ILE A 249 7.53 23.44 1.42
CA ILE A 249 7.70 24.39 2.54
C ILE A 249 8.90 24.00 3.39
N ILE A 250 9.06 22.71 3.70
CA ILE A 250 10.19 22.21 4.48
C ILE A 250 11.50 22.50 3.74
N SER A 251 11.55 22.22 2.43
CA SER A 251 12.72 22.55 1.60
C SER A 251 13.03 24.05 1.64
N SER A 252 12.04 24.92 1.48
CA SER A 252 12.28 26.37 1.49
C SER A 252 12.70 26.90 2.87
N LEU A 253 12.19 26.32 3.96
CA LEU A 253 12.63 26.62 5.33
C LEU A 253 14.07 26.15 5.58
N CYS A 254 14.44 24.96 5.10
CA CYS A 254 15.81 24.46 5.16
C CYS A 254 16.77 25.38 4.39
N ASP A 255 16.41 25.80 3.18
CA ASP A 255 17.24 26.72 2.39
C ASP A 255 17.39 28.08 3.08
N TYR A 256 16.30 28.63 3.61
CA TYR A 256 16.32 29.90 4.34
C TYR A 256 17.17 29.82 5.61
N THR A 257 17.02 28.75 6.40
CA THR A 257 17.81 28.57 7.63
C THR A 257 19.28 28.37 7.33
N HIS A 258 19.64 27.59 6.29
CA HIS A 258 21.03 27.43 5.86
C HIS A 258 21.66 28.76 5.45
N TYR A 259 20.93 29.57 4.67
CA TYR A 259 21.38 30.91 4.28
C TYR A 259 21.58 31.82 5.50
N GLN A 260 20.60 31.88 6.41
CA GLN A 260 20.67 32.71 7.62
C GLN A 260 21.79 32.29 8.57
N ILE A 261 22.02 30.99 8.75
CA ILE A 261 23.13 30.47 9.58
C ILE A 261 24.47 30.88 8.96
N THR A 262 24.62 30.70 7.65
CA THR A 262 25.85 31.08 6.93
C THR A 262 26.13 32.58 7.06
N GLU A 263 25.13 33.43 6.87
CA GLU A 263 25.29 34.88 6.95
C GLU A 263 25.62 35.35 8.37
N ARG A 264 24.98 34.77 9.39
CA ARG A 264 25.29 35.08 10.81
C ARG A 264 26.69 34.64 11.19
N LEU A 265 27.10 33.45 10.76
CA LEU A 265 28.44 32.93 11.04
C LEU A 265 29.52 33.74 10.32
N ALA A 266 29.28 34.13 9.05
CA ALA A 266 30.20 34.98 8.29
C ALA A 266 30.42 36.33 8.97
N ARG A 267 29.33 36.93 9.50
CA ARG A 267 29.41 38.16 10.29
C ARG A 267 30.20 37.97 11.58
N ALA A 268 29.96 36.88 12.31
CA ALA A 268 30.69 36.57 13.54
C ALA A 268 32.20 36.39 13.30
N ILE A 269 32.57 35.66 12.24
CA ILE A 269 33.97 35.48 11.82
C ILE A 269 34.61 36.83 11.50
N HIS A 270 33.93 37.67 10.71
CA HIS A 270 34.39 39.02 10.42
C HIS A 270 34.64 39.85 11.68
N ASP A 271 33.69 39.85 12.61
CA ASP A 271 33.80 40.63 13.85
C ASP A 271 34.95 40.15 14.74
N THR A 272 35.22 38.83 14.78
CA THR A 272 36.37 38.28 15.50
C THR A 272 37.70 38.65 14.84
N TYR A 273 37.78 38.55 13.51
CA TYR A 273 38.99 38.88 12.75
C TYR A 273 39.30 40.38 12.80
N ALA A 274 38.28 41.23 12.65
CA ALA A 274 38.42 42.67 12.77
C ALA A 274 38.90 43.09 14.17
N ARG A 275 38.39 42.44 15.23
CA ARG A 275 38.86 42.64 16.62
C ARG A 275 40.32 42.24 16.79
N ALA A 276 40.71 41.05 16.35
CA ALA A 276 42.09 40.57 16.47
C ALA A 276 43.09 41.47 15.72
N ILE A 277 42.75 41.93 14.51
CA ILE A 277 43.59 42.90 13.79
C ILE A 277 43.64 44.24 14.52
N HIS A 278 42.50 44.71 15.06
CA HIS A 278 42.45 45.96 15.80
C HIS A 278 43.30 45.91 17.07
N GLU A 279 43.26 44.81 17.82
CA GLU A 279 44.09 44.59 19.01
C GLU A 279 45.58 44.53 18.65
N ALA A 280 45.95 43.73 17.65
CA ALA A 280 47.33 43.66 17.16
C ALA A 280 47.83 45.02 16.60
N TYR A 281 46.92 45.81 16.02
CA TYR A 281 47.22 47.18 15.60
C TYR A 281 47.43 48.09 16.80
N LEU A 282 46.59 48.05 17.83
CA LEU A 282 46.78 48.84 19.05
C LEU A 282 48.12 48.51 19.74
N GLU A 283 48.51 47.24 19.74
CA GLU A 283 49.82 46.79 20.22
C GLU A 283 50.98 47.33 19.36
N ALA A 284 50.84 47.30 18.02
CA ALA A 284 51.89 47.75 17.09
C ALA A 284 51.97 49.28 16.92
N SER A 285 50.85 49.98 17.07
CA SER A 285 50.72 51.45 16.97
C SER A 285 50.98 52.18 18.28
N ALA A 286 51.15 51.45 19.39
CA ALA A 286 51.78 52.01 20.60
C ALA A 286 53.18 52.60 20.31
N ASP A 287 53.85 52.15 19.24
CA ASP A 287 55.18 52.62 18.82
C ASP A 287 55.18 53.63 17.64
N ARG A 288 54.09 53.73 16.86
CA ARG A 288 54.02 54.60 15.67
C ARG A 288 52.60 55.14 15.49
N GLY A 289 52.43 56.43 15.77
CA GLY A 289 51.14 57.14 15.77
C GLY A 289 50.51 57.36 14.38
N GLU A 290 50.05 56.29 13.75
CA GLU A 290 49.15 56.34 12.58
C GLU A 290 47.69 56.08 13.00
N SER A 291 46.73 56.38 12.11
CA SER A 291 45.29 56.25 12.41
C SER A 291 44.70 54.92 11.92
N ALA A 292 43.93 54.26 12.79
CA ALA A 292 43.32 52.93 12.57
C ALA A 292 42.22 52.87 11.49
N GLY A 293 41.90 53.99 10.82
CA GLY A 293 40.73 54.10 9.94
C GLY A 293 40.93 53.74 8.48
N THR A 294 42.16 53.46 8.04
CA THR A 294 42.48 53.39 6.60
C THR A 294 42.27 52.00 5.97
N ARG A 295 42.18 50.92 6.78
CA ARG A 295 41.99 49.55 6.24
C ARG A 295 40.52 49.22 6.03
N VAL A 296 40.17 48.90 4.78
CA VAL A 296 38.81 48.53 4.36
C VAL A 296 38.29 47.29 5.10
N SER A 297 39.16 46.38 5.51
CA SER A 297 38.83 45.17 6.28
C SER A 297 38.45 45.41 7.73
N LEU A 298 38.64 46.63 8.26
CA LEU A 298 38.27 47.01 9.63
C LEU A 298 36.91 47.73 9.70
N ARG A 299 36.23 47.92 8.57
CA ARG A 299 34.89 48.51 8.52
C ARG A 299 33.85 47.56 9.11
N THR A 300 32.71 48.11 9.50
CA THR A 300 31.55 47.33 9.94
C THR A 300 31.06 46.43 8.82
N TRP A 301 30.37 45.35 9.19
CA TRP A 301 29.85 44.37 8.24
C TRP A 301 29.01 45.05 7.13
N GLU A 302 28.18 46.02 7.49
CA GLU A 302 27.30 46.73 6.55
C GLU A 302 28.09 47.49 5.47
N GLU A 303 29.24 48.06 5.83
CA GLU A 303 30.08 48.90 4.96
C GLU A 303 31.18 48.12 4.22
N LEU A 304 31.27 46.81 4.45
CA LEU A 304 32.24 45.94 3.82
C LEU A 304 31.91 45.75 2.31
N PRO A 305 32.92 45.78 1.41
CA PRO A 305 32.75 45.38 0.02
C PRO A 305 32.23 43.95 -0.10
N GLU A 306 31.44 43.68 -1.14
CA GLU A 306 30.78 42.39 -1.33
C GLU A 306 31.78 41.23 -1.52
N GLU A 307 32.93 41.49 -2.13
CA GLU A 307 34.02 40.51 -2.28
C GLU A 307 34.54 40.00 -0.94
N LEU A 308 34.67 40.89 0.06
CA LEU A 308 35.12 40.51 1.40
C LEU A 308 34.00 39.81 2.19
N LYS A 309 32.73 40.20 1.98
CA LYS A 309 31.57 39.49 2.53
C LYS A 309 31.48 38.07 1.97
N ASP A 310 31.72 37.90 0.68
CA ASP A 310 31.74 36.59 0.02
C ASP A 310 32.88 35.71 0.51
N ALA A 311 34.07 36.28 0.74
CA ALA A 311 35.18 35.56 1.35
C ALA A 311 34.84 35.08 2.77
N ASN A 312 34.24 35.95 3.60
CA ASN A 312 33.78 35.60 4.95
C ASN A 312 32.66 34.55 4.92
N ARG A 313 31.73 34.62 3.96
CA ARG A 313 30.70 33.60 3.73
C ARG A 313 31.30 32.25 3.32
N ALA A 314 32.32 32.25 2.48
CA ALA A 314 33.03 31.03 2.10
C ALA A 314 33.71 30.37 3.32
N GLN A 315 34.35 31.18 4.16
CA GLN A 315 34.94 30.70 5.41
C GLN A 315 33.89 30.13 6.36
N ALA A 316 32.73 30.79 6.49
CA ALA A 316 31.60 30.28 7.28
C ALA A 316 31.09 28.92 6.78
N ARG A 317 31.00 28.71 5.46
CA ARG A 317 30.61 27.43 4.88
C ARG A 317 31.61 26.32 5.23
N HIS A 318 32.91 26.61 5.16
CA HIS A 318 33.95 25.63 5.51
C HIS A 318 33.88 25.21 6.98
N VAL A 319 33.53 26.12 7.90
CA VAL A 319 33.29 25.75 9.30
C VAL A 319 32.13 24.75 9.40
N GLY A 320 31.06 24.96 8.65
CA GLY A 320 29.93 24.03 8.60
C GLY A 320 30.31 22.64 8.05
N GLU A 321 31.11 22.59 6.99
CA GLU A 321 31.62 21.34 6.40
C GLU A 321 32.50 20.57 7.40
N LYS A 322 33.41 21.26 8.09
CA LYS A 322 34.24 20.66 9.14
C LYS A 322 33.41 20.05 10.27
N LEU A 323 32.36 20.75 10.71
CA LEU A 323 31.46 20.23 11.75
C LEU A 323 30.64 19.04 11.25
N ALA A 324 30.22 19.03 9.99
CA ALA A 324 29.49 17.92 9.39
C ALA A 324 30.33 16.63 9.32
N GLU A 325 31.63 16.74 9.01
CA GLU A 325 32.57 15.60 9.05
C GLU A 325 32.71 15.00 10.46
N LEU A 326 32.59 15.84 11.50
CA LEU A 326 32.54 15.40 12.89
C LEU A 326 31.16 14.86 13.32
N GLY A 327 30.18 14.80 12.41
CA GLY A 327 28.80 14.41 12.72
C GLY A 327 28.06 15.42 13.60
N CYS A 328 28.55 16.67 13.66
CA CYS A 328 28.00 17.74 14.47
C CYS A 328 27.02 18.60 13.66
N ILE A 329 25.97 19.10 14.32
CA ILE A 329 24.98 20.01 13.72
C ILE A 329 25.12 21.38 14.38
N MET A 330 25.22 22.44 13.57
CA MET A 330 25.21 23.80 14.07
C MET A 330 23.80 24.19 14.52
N VAL A 331 23.68 24.63 15.78
CA VAL A 331 22.43 25.15 16.34
C VAL A 331 22.66 26.57 16.89
N PRO A 332 21.66 27.46 16.84
CA PRO A 332 21.74 28.75 17.51
C PRO A 332 22.04 28.54 19.00
N THR A 333 22.93 29.36 19.56
CA THR A 333 23.24 29.35 20.99
C THR A 333 21.96 29.62 21.79
N PHE A 334 21.51 28.64 22.56
CA PHE A 334 20.33 28.76 23.43
C PHE A 334 20.73 28.85 24.91
N ASP A 335 21.94 28.41 25.25
CA ASP A 335 22.51 28.46 26.58
C ASP A 335 23.93 29.04 26.52
N PRO A 336 24.19 30.21 27.12
CA PRO A 336 25.51 30.83 27.15
C PRO A 336 26.58 30.01 27.90
N THR A 337 26.19 29.01 28.68
CA THR A 337 27.11 28.19 29.47
C THR A 337 27.72 27.03 28.68
N LEU A 338 27.16 26.70 27.51
CA LEU A 338 27.69 25.67 26.64
C LEU A 338 28.92 26.18 25.91
N THR A 339 30.10 25.73 26.34
CA THR A 339 31.38 25.97 25.67
C THR A 339 31.69 24.84 24.70
N PHE A 340 32.20 25.19 23.52
CA PHE A 340 32.72 24.20 22.59
C PHE A 340 34.02 23.58 23.12
N ALA A 341 34.12 22.26 23.06
CA ALA A 341 35.33 21.52 23.34
C ALA A 341 35.41 20.32 22.39
N TYR A 342 36.59 20.09 21.83
CA TYR A 342 36.87 18.84 21.10
C TYR A 342 36.76 17.65 22.05
N ARG A 343 36.28 16.52 21.52
CA ARG A 343 36.15 15.28 22.30
C ARG A 343 37.51 14.73 22.71
N ASP A 344 38.45 14.75 21.78
CA ASP A 344 39.81 14.26 21.93
C ASP A 344 40.76 14.88 20.89
N GLU A 345 42.05 14.56 21.02
CA GLU A 345 43.08 15.00 20.08
C GLU A 345 42.93 14.34 18.69
N ALA A 346 42.16 13.26 18.56
CA ALA A 346 41.95 12.61 17.28
C ALA A 346 41.01 13.44 16.39
N GLU A 347 40.00 14.11 16.95
CA GLU A 347 39.16 15.08 16.22
C GLU A 347 39.98 16.25 15.66
N VAL A 348 40.88 16.82 16.46
CA VAL A 348 41.77 17.91 16.03
C VAL A 348 42.71 17.45 14.92
N LEU A 349 43.31 16.26 15.07
CA LEU A 349 44.21 15.68 14.07
C LEU A 349 43.48 15.30 12.78
N HIS A 350 42.23 14.86 12.87
CA HIS A 350 41.39 14.60 11.70
C HIS A 350 41.07 15.89 10.93
N LEU A 351 40.64 16.94 11.63
CA LEU A 351 40.38 18.25 11.02
C LEU A 351 41.63 18.89 10.42
N ALA A 352 42.79 18.75 11.06
CA ALA A 352 44.05 19.30 10.55
C ALA A 352 44.49 18.60 9.25
N ARG A 353 44.31 17.28 9.17
CA ARG A 353 44.52 16.51 7.93
C ARG A 353 43.62 16.98 6.80
N LEU A 354 42.32 17.12 7.08
CA LEU A 354 41.34 17.60 6.10
C LEU A 354 41.67 19.02 5.61
N GLU A 355 42.07 19.91 6.52
CA GLU A 355 42.48 21.28 6.17
C GLU A 355 43.75 21.29 5.29
N HIS A 356 44.73 20.44 5.61
CA HIS A 356 45.95 20.30 4.79
C HIS A 356 45.64 19.75 3.40
N GLU A 357 44.81 18.71 3.30
CA GLU A 357 44.38 18.17 2.01
C GLU A 357 43.63 19.20 1.17
N ARG A 358 42.70 19.94 1.79
CA ARG A 358 41.99 21.05 1.15
C ARG A 358 42.96 22.12 0.65
N TRP A 359 43.90 22.56 1.48
CA TRP A 359 44.92 23.56 1.13
C TRP A 359 45.81 23.07 -0.03
N MET A 360 46.25 21.81 -0.01
CA MET A 360 47.04 21.23 -1.09
C MET A 360 46.25 21.25 -2.41
N GLN A 361 44.98 20.82 -2.39
CA GLN A 361 44.12 20.82 -3.58
C GLN A 361 43.93 22.23 -4.14
N GLU A 362 43.70 23.21 -3.28
CA GLU A 362 43.58 24.63 -3.67
C GLU A 362 44.86 25.13 -4.37
N ARG A 363 46.03 24.82 -3.80
CA ARG A 363 47.32 25.21 -4.37
C ARG A 363 47.61 24.51 -5.70
N ILE A 364 47.34 23.20 -5.80
CA ILE A 364 47.50 22.44 -7.04
C ILE A 364 46.58 23.01 -8.14
N ALA A 365 45.33 23.34 -7.80
CA ALA A 365 44.39 23.95 -8.74
C ALA A 365 44.85 25.34 -9.24
N MET A 366 45.60 26.08 -8.42
CA MET A 366 46.26 27.34 -8.81
C MET A 366 47.58 27.14 -9.59
N GLY A 367 47.95 25.89 -9.88
CA GLY A 367 49.15 25.53 -10.65
C GLY A 367 50.44 25.53 -9.84
N TYR A 368 50.36 25.33 -8.52
CA TYR A 368 51.53 25.09 -7.69
C TYR A 368 51.99 23.64 -7.80
N GLU A 369 53.31 23.43 -7.74
CA GLU A 369 53.94 22.12 -7.77
C GLU A 369 54.80 21.89 -6.52
N TYR A 370 55.09 20.64 -6.20
CA TYR A 370 56.01 20.32 -5.11
C TYR A 370 57.44 20.75 -5.47
N GLY A 371 58.11 21.46 -4.56
CA GLY A 371 59.55 21.69 -4.63
C GLY A 371 60.16 21.81 -3.24
N PRO A 372 61.42 21.38 -3.05
CA PRO A 372 62.06 21.28 -1.74
C PRO A 372 62.29 22.64 -1.06
N VAL A 373 62.22 23.73 -1.84
CA VAL A 373 62.35 25.10 -1.37
C VAL A 373 61.15 25.88 -1.90
N ARG A 374 60.63 26.79 -1.07
CA ARG A 374 59.53 27.66 -1.47
C ARG A 374 60.04 28.71 -2.45
N GLU A 375 59.71 28.55 -3.72
CA GLU A 375 60.14 29.45 -4.80
C GLU A 375 59.08 29.54 -5.89
N ASP A 376 58.60 30.75 -6.19
CA ASP A 376 57.52 31.02 -7.15
C ASP A 376 56.28 30.11 -6.93
N ARG A 377 56.07 29.14 -7.82
CA ARG A 377 54.96 28.16 -7.75
C ARG A 377 55.33 26.84 -7.07
N PHE A 378 56.53 26.73 -6.50
CA PHE A 378 56.96 25.55 -5.76
C PHE A 378 56.75 25.72 -4.26
N HIS A 379 56.12 24.73 -3.60
CA HIS A 379 55.94 24.73 -2.15
C HIS A 379 56.35 23.39 -1.52
N PRO A 380 57.16 23.38 -0.44
CA PRO A 380 57.68 22.15 0.18
C PRO A 380 56.59 21.31 0.85
N ASP A 381 55.54 21.94 1.35
CA ASP A 381 54.45 21.26 2.06
C ASP A 381 53.41 20.62 1.12
N LEU A 382 53.59 20.67 -0.21
CA LEU A 382 52.72 19.97 -1.17
C LEU A 382 53.01 18.46 -1.23
N VAL A 383 52.94 17.82 -0.06
CA VAL A 383 53.15 16.38 0.13
C VAL A 383 52.04 15.80 1.02
N PRO A 384 51.75 14.50 0.89
CA PRO A 384 50.82 13.82 1.80
C PRO A 384 51.15 14.07 3.27
N TRP A 385 50.13 14.10 4.13
CA TRP A 385 50.24 14.43 5.56
C TRP A 385 51.36 13.67 6.29
N GLU A 386 51.58 12.40 5.92
CA GLU A 386 52.59 11.54 6.53
C GLU A 386 54.03 12.02 6.27
N ARG A 387 54.24 12.76 5.18
CA ARG A 387 55.54 13.26 4.72
C ARG A 387 55.83 14.70 5.13
N LEU A 388 54.86 15.40 5.74
CA LEU A 388 55.08 16.74 6.28
C LEU A 388 56.14 16.72 7.38
N THR A 389 56.87 17.83 7.52
CA THR A 389 57.72 18.07 8.69
C THR A 389 56.86 18.16 9.95
N LYS A 390 57.49 18.01 11.12
CA LYS A 390 56.76 18.14 12.38
C LYS A 390 56.27 19.59 12.57
N GLU A 391 57.10 20.55 12.19
CA GLU A 391 56.79 21.98 12.28
C GLU A 391 55.59 22.36 11.42
N ALA A 392 55.47 21.81 10.20
CA ALA A 392 54.31 22.06 9.35
C ALA A 392 53.01 21.46 9.93
N ARG A 393 53.08 20.22 10.47
CA ARG A 393 51.93 19.58 11.11
C ARG A 393 51.47 20.30 12.37
N ASP A 394 52.41 20.75 13.20
CA ASP A 394 52.10 21.49 14.43
C ASP A 394 51.39 22.82 14.11
N LYS A 395 51.77 23.47 12.99
CA LYS A 395 51.10 24.68 12.50
C LYS A 395 49.66 24.43 12.05
N ASP A 396 49.40 23.33 11.34
CA ASP A 396 48.04 22.97 10.91
C ASP A 396 47.16 22.60 12.11
N LEU A 397 47.72 21.91 13.12
CA LEU A 397 47.03 21.61 14.37
C LEU A 397 46.69 22.87 15.17
N GLU A 398 47.61 23.83 15.24
CA GLU A 398 47.37 25.11 15.92
C GLU A 398 46.31 25.94 15.18
N ALA A 399 46.30 25.93 13.85
CA ALA A 399 45.29 26.61 13.04
C ALA A 399 43.87 26.02 13.21
N VAL A 400 43.74 24.74 13.58
CA VAL A 400 42.44 24.13 13.88
C VAL A 400 41.95 24.50 15.28
N ARG A 401 42.86 24.71 16.23
CA ARG A 401 42.53 24.99 17.64
C ARG A 401 42.13 26.44 17.90
N ASN A 402 42.62 27.36 17.08
CA ASN A 402 42.28 28.79 17.10
C ASN A 402 41.06 29.06 16.23
#